data_AF-A0AB35UMS6-F1
#
_entry.id   AF-A0AB35UMS6-F1
#
_cell.length_a   1.000
_cell.length_b   1.000
_cell.length_c   1.000
_cell.angle_alpha   90.00
_cell.angle_beta   90.00
_cell.angle_gamma   90.00
#
_symmetry.space_group_name_H-M   'P 1'
#
loop_
_entity.id
_entity.type
_entity.pdbx_description
1 polymer ?
#
loop_
_entity_poly.entity_id
_entity_poly.type
_entity_poly.pdbx_seq_one_letter_code
_entity_poly.pdbx_strand_id
1 'polypeptide(L)'
;MSEVTTIGLDIAQHVFHAHGADARGAMVFSRRLTRSKLLDFFARHPRCVVALEACGGAHHWARELRAIGHEVRLIPPAYVKPFVKRHKNDAVDAEAICEAAQRPSMRFVAVKSEEQQAAALVFRIRDLAVKQRTQIANAIRGHLAEYGWVAPKGAAHLAMLADLLEGGEIGDTLPEAARPMFAMMIDMLTVRDRRIGELDKEIARRAREDEVARRLMTIPGIGPITATVIAAIAPPAETFAKGRDFAAWLGLVPKQASTGGKQKLGAMSRMGERTLRRLLIIGSSAVVLQASKRGAPAGSWLEGMLAQKPRILITVALANKMARTVWALLVKQEDYRAPVAVAA
;
A
#
# COMPACT_ATOMS: atom_id res chain seq x y z
N MET A 1 -29.08 7.44 33.23
CA MET A 1 -28.84 7.43 31.77
C MET A 1 -27.59 6.64 31.52
N SER A 2 -27.58 5.71 30.57
CA SER A 2 -26.38 4.95 30.22
C SER A 2 -25.33 5.88 29.62
N GLU A 3 -24.13 5.86 30.19
CA GLU A 3 -23.00 6.64 29.71
C GLU A 3 -22.46 6.05 28.40
N VAL A 4 -22.19 6.90 27.42
CA VAL A 4 -21.63 6.48 26.13
C VAL A 4 -20.14 6.25 26.28
N THR A 5 -19.70 5.01 26.12
CA THR A 5 -18.28 4.63 26.25
C THR A 5 -17.60 4.51 24.89
N THR A 6 -18.35 4.15 23.85
CA THR A 6 -17.82 3.94 22.50
C THR A 6 -18.74 4.57 21.46
N ILE A 7 -18.15 5.31 20.52
CA ILE A 7 -18.84 5.83 19.34
C ILE A 7 -18.23 5.20 18.10
N GLY A 8 -19.05 4.50 17.31
CA GLY A 8 -18.72 4.17 15.93
C GLY A 8 -19.06 5.35 15.03
N LEU A 9 -18.09 5.84 14.27
CA LEU A 9 -18.23 6.99 13.40
C LEU A 9 -17.94 6.57 11.96
N ASP A 10 -19.01 6.52 11.16
CA ASP A 10 -18.90 6.42 9.71
C ASP A 10 -18.64 7.80 9.11
N ILE A 11 -17.67 7.88 8.20
CA ILE A 11 -17.18 9.14 7.64
C ILE A 11 -17.36 9.22 6.13
N ALA A 12 -17.88 10.35 5.66
CA ALA A 12 -17.86 10.74 4.25
C ALA A 12 -17.31 12.16 4.09
N GLN A 13 -17.42 12.72 2.89
CA GLN A 13 -16.91 14.07 2.60
C GLN A 13 -17.66 15.16 3.38
N HIS A 14 -19.00 15.07 3.42
CA HIS A 14 -19.87 16.12 3.95
C HIS A 14 -20.83 15.65 5.05
N VAL A 15 -21.15 14.36 5.06
CA VAL A 15 -22.12 13.74 5.96
C VAL A 15 -21.42 12.62 6.73
N PHE A 16 -21.78 12.47 7.99
CA PHE A 16 -21.21 11.53 8.94
C PHE A 16 -22.36 10.87 9.69
N HIS A 17 -22.13 9.66 10.20
CA HIS A 17 -23.08 9.02 11.09
C HIS A 17 -22.37 8.51 12.33
N ALA A 18 -22.86 8.91 13.50
CA ALA A 18 -22.32 8.53 14.80
C ALA A 18 -23.30 7.59 15.51
N HIS A 19 -22.81 6.42 15.91
CA HIS A 19 -23.52 5.44 16.72
C HIS A 19 -22.85 5.34 18.09
N GLY A 20 -23.52 5.84 19.14
CA GLY A 20 -23.01 5.78 20.51
C GLY A 20 -23.59 4.59 21.27
N ALA A 21 -22.72 3.83 21.93
CA ALA A 21 -23.08 2.67 22.74
C ALA A 21 -22.51 2.75 24.16
N ASP A 22 -23.20 2.11 25.10
CA ASP A 22 -22.76 1.96 26.50
C ASP A 22 -21.68 0.88 26.66
N ALA A 23 -21.17 0.67 27.87
CA ALA A 23 -20.15 -0.34 28.17
C ALA A 23 -20.56 -1.80 27.82
N ARG A 24 -21.86 -2.08 27.68
CA ARG A 24 -22.41 -3.40 27.30
C ARG A 24 -22.64 -3.50 25.80
N GLY A 25 -22.37 -2.43 25.05
CA GLY A 25 -22.66 -2.33 23.63
C GLY A 25 -24.11 -1.99 23.29
N ALA A 26 -24.93 -1.62 24.28
CA ALA A 26 -26.31 -1.21 24.02
C ALA A 26 -26.31 0.21 23.42
N MET A 27 -27.04 0.39 22.33
CA MET A 27 -27.18 1.69 21.67
C MET A 27 -27.79 2.72 22.62
N VAL A 28 -27.10 3.86 22.77
CA VAL A 28 -27.59 5.05 23.48
C VAL A 28 -28.10 6.08 22.49
N PHE A 29 -27.43 6.27 21.35
CA PHE A 29 -27.89 7.15 20.28
C PHE A 29 -27.40 6.70 18.90
N SER A 30 -28.11 7.15 17.87
CA SER A 30 -27.71 7.06 16.47
C SER A 30 -28.02 8.38 15.79
N ARG A 31 -27.01 9.08 15.27
CA ARG A 31 -27.15 10.47 14.81
C ARG A 31 -26.36 10.76 13.54
N ARG A 32 -27.05 11.34 12.57
CA ARG A 32 -26.44 11.94 11.39
C ARG A 32 -25.85 13.32 11.74
N LEU A 33 -24.63 13.57 11.29
CA LEU A 33 -23.88 14.82 11.52
C LEU A 33 -23.40 15.39 10.17
N THR A 34 -23.28 16.71 10.09
CA THR A 34 -22.63 17.38 8.95
C THR A 34 -21.17 17.69 9.30
N ARG A 35 -20.33 17.86 8.27
CA ARG A 35 -18.92 18.21 8.45
C ARG A 35 -18.70 19.38 9.41
N SER A 36 -19.48 20.45 9.24
CA SER A 36 -19.39 21.66 10.07
C SER A 36 -19.77 21.47 11.53
N LYS A 37 -20.56 20.44 11.86
CA LYS A 37 -21.06 20.16 13.21
C LYS A 37 -20.32 19.03 13.91
N LEU A 38 -19.41 18.35 13.22
CA LEU A 38 -18.75 17.16 13.75
C LEU A 38 -17.90 17.49 14.99
N LEU A 39 -17.00 18.47 14.88
CA LEU A 39 -16.11 18.84 16.00
C LEU A 39 -16.89 19.47 17.16
N ASP A 40 -17.88 20.32 16.87
CA ASP A 40 -18.79 20.88 17.90
C ASP A 40 -19.51 19.78 18.69
N PHE A 41 -19.94 18.71 18.00
CA PHE A 41 -20.60 17.57 18.62
C PHE A 41 -19.64 16.84 19.59
N PHE A 42 -18.43 16.51 19.14
CA PHE A 42 -17.46 15.80 19.96
C PHE A 42 -16.89 16.66 21.09
N ALA A 43 -16.68 17.96 20.87
CA ALA A 43 -16.23 18.89 21.91
C ALA A 43 -17.21 19.01 23.10
N ARG A 44 -18.50 18.78 22.86
CA ARG A 44 -19.55 18.77 23.90
C ARG A 44 -19.81 17.38 24.47
N HIS A 45 -19.31 16.34 23.81
CA HIS A 45 -19.51 14.97 24.26
C HIS A 45 -18.43 14.59 25.30
N PRO A 46 -18.79 13.88 26.38
CA PRO A 46 -17.79 13.34 27.30
C PRO A 46 -16.72 12.51 26.58
N ARG A 47 -15.50 12.49 27.11
CA ARG A 47 -14.39 11.72 26.53
C ARG A 47 -14.76 10.24 26.47
N CYS A 48 -14.54 9.63 25.32
CA CYS A 48 -14.91 8.24 25.05
C CYS A 48 -13.99 7.67 23.96
N VAL A 49 -14.14 6.38 23.68
CA VAL A 49 -13.53 5.75 22.51
C VAL A 49 -14.31 6.16 21.26
N VAL A 50 -13.63 6.63 20.23
CA VAL A 50 -14.21 6.87 18.90
C VAL A 50 -13.54 5.96 17.89
N ALA A 51 -14.33 5.09 17.27
CA ALA A 51 -13.87 4.16 16.27
C ALA A 51 -14.28 4.63 14.86
N LEU A 52 -13.38 4.52 13.91
CA LEU A 52 -13.61 4.83 12.50
C LEU A 52 -13.06 3.72 11.62
N GLU A 53 -13.60 3.54 10.42
CA GLU A 53 -12.89 2.78 9.39
C GLU A 53 -11.61 3.50 8.95
N ALA A 54 -10.56 2.73 8.68
CA ALA A 54 -9.32 3.22 8.10
C ALA A 54 -9.50 3.50 6.59
N CYS A 55 -10.21 4.57 6.27
CA CYS A 55 -10.55 5.00 4.91
C CYS A 55 -9.98 6.41 4.59
N GLY A 56 -10.40 6.99 3.46
CA GLY A 56 -9.99 8.33 3.07
C GLY A 56 -10.44 9.38 4.09
N GLY A 57 -9.52 10.24 4.54
CA GLY A 57 -9.80 11.26 5.55
C GLY A 57 -9.79 10.78 7.02
N ALA A 58 -9.80 9.46 7.27
CA ALA A 58 -9.84 8.91 8.63
C ALA A 58 -8.69 9.36 9.52
N HIS A 59 -7.48 9.48 8.97
CA HIS A 59 -6.31 9.96 9.71
C HIS A 59 -6.45 11.43 10.16
N HIS A 60 -7.03 12.30 9.34
CA HIS A 60 -7.28 13.70 9.72
C HIS A 60 -8.29 13.76 10.85
N TRP A 61 -9.45 13.13 10.69
CA TRP A 61 -10.47 13.10 11.74
C TRP A 61 -9.98 12.46 13.03
N ALA A 62 -9.15 11.42 12.94
CA ALA A 62 -8.56 10.82 14.12
C ALA A 62 -7.62 11.77 14.87
N ARG A 63 -6.89 12.66 14.18
CA ARG A 63 -6.06 13.68 14.83
C ARG A 63 -6.92 14.76 15.48
N GLU A 64 -7.93 15.27 14.78
CA GLU A 64 -8.87 16.27 15.32
C GLU A 64 -9.57 15.76 16.60
N LEU A 65 -10.10 14.53 16.55
CA LEU A 65 -10.80 13.92 17.68
C LEU A 65 -9.86 13.64 18.86
N ARG A 66 -8.60 13.26 18.59
CA ARG A 66 -7.56 13.12 19.63
C ARG A 66 -7.20 14.46 20.26
N ALA A 67 -7.12 15.54 19.47
CA ALA A 67 -6.83 16.88 19.98
C ALA A 67 -7.93 17.39 20.94
N ILE A 68 -9.17 16.96 20.74
CA ILE A 68 -10.32 17.24 21.63
C ILE A 68 -10.33 16.32 22.87
N GLY A 69 -9.48 15.29 22.90
CA GLY A 69 -9.27 14.43 24.08
C GLY A 69 -9.96 13.06 24.02
N HIS A 70 -10.48 12.64 22.86
CA HIS A 70 -11.01 11.29 22.69
C HIS A 70 -9.91 10.27 22.40
N GLU A 71 -10.11 9.03 22.85
CA GLU A 71 -9.30 7.90 22.38
C GLU A 71 -9.81 7.49 20.99
N VAL A 72 -8.95 7.49 19.98
CA VAL A 72 -9.36 7.15 18.61
C VAL A 72 -8.75 5.84 18.12
N ARG A 73 -9.61 4.98 17.58
CA ARG A 73 -9.30 3.66 17.03
C ARG A 73 -9.67 3.59 15.54
N LEU A 74 -8.69 3.34 14.67
CA LEU A 74 -8.95 3.10 13.25
C LEU A 74 -9.03 1.59 12.98
N ILE A 75 -10.10 1.12 12.36
CA ILE A 75 -10.34 -0.30 12.09
C ILE A 75 -10.18 -0.57 10.60
N PRO A 76 -9.42 -1.61 10.18
CA PRO A 76 -9.41 -2.03 8.77
C PRO A 76 -10.83 -2.35 8.28
N PRO A 77 -11.27 -1.86 7.10
CA PRO A 77 -12.64 -2.12 6.60
C PRO A 77 -12.97 -3.61 6.48
N ALA A 78 -11.96 -4.45 6.20
CA ALA A 78 -12.13 -5.90 6.15
C ALA A 78 -12.51 -6.53 7.50
N TYR A 79 -12.21 -5.85 8.62
CA TYR A 79 -12.56 -6.28 9.98
C TYR A 79 -13.89 -5.71 10.45
N VAL A 80 -14.38 -4.62 9.85
CA VAL A 80 -15.73 -4.10 10.09
C VAL A 80 -16.77 -4.87 9.30
N LYS A 81 -16.46 -5.28 8.07
CA LYS A 81 -17.38 -6.00 7.18
C LYS A 81 -18.16 -7.16 7.82
N PRO A 82 -17.58 -8.02 8.68
CA PRO A 82 -18.33 -9.11 9.33
C PRO A 82 -19.43 -8.64 10.31
N PHE A 83 -19.38 -7.39 10.76
CA PHE A 83 -20.37 -6.79 11.68
C PHE A 83 -21.51 -6.10 10.93
N VAL A 84 -21.40 -5.95 9.61
CA VAL A 84 -22.50 -5.45 8.76
C VAL A 84 -23.51 -6.59 8.55
N LYS A 85 -24.72 -6.43 9.08
CA LYS A 85 -25.74 -7.49 9.14
C LYS A 85 -26.35 -7.82 7.78
N ARG A 86 -27.24 -6.97 7.25
CA ARG A 86 -28.07 -7.30 6.07
C ARG A 86 -28.13 -6.20 5.00
N HIS A 87 -28.43 -4.97 5.39
CA HIS A 87 -28.48 -3.81 4.50
C HIS A 87 -27.29 -2.90 4.72
N LYS A 88 -26.91 -2.15 3.68
CA LYS A 88 -25.84 -1.17 3.76
C LYS A 88 -26.42 0.25 3.77
N ASN A 89 -26.16 0.99 4.82
CA ASN A 89 -26.36 2.44 4.93
C ASN A 89 -25.41 3.00 6.01
N ASP A 90 -25.24 4.32 6.03
CA ASP A 90 -24.30 5.00 6.94
C ASP A 90 -24.56 4.69 8.42
N ALA A 91 -25.83 4.50 8.82
CA ALA A 91 -26.20 4.16 10.20
C ALA A 91 -25.78 2.75 10.60
N VAL A 92 -25.96 1.78 9.71
CA VAL A 92 -25.53 0.38 9.90
C VAL A 92 -24.01 0.29 9.85
N ASP A 93 -23.36 1.06 8.97
CA ASP A 93 -21.90 1.10 8.89
C ASP A 93 -21.31 1.68 10.21
N ALA A 94 -21.90 2.76 10.76
CA ALA A 94 -21.52 3.30 12.07
C ALA A 94 -21.74 2.32 13.24
N GLU A 95 -22.87 1.59 13.25
CA GLU A 95 -23.15 0.54 14.23
C GLU A 95 -22.10 -0.58 14.14
N ALA A 96 -21.81 -1.07 12.92
CA ALA A 96 -20.82 -2.12 12.69
C ALA A 96 -19.41 -1.70 13.14
N ILE A 97 -19.02 -0.45 12.91
CA ILE A 97 -17.76 0.12 13.42
C ILE A 97 -17.76 0.10 14.96
N CYS A 98 -18.86 0.48 15.60
CA CYS A 98 -18.99 0.48 17.06
C CYS A 98 -18.88 -0.94 17.64
N GLU A 99 -19.63 -1.89 17.08
CA GLU A 99 -19.60 -3.30 17.51
C GLU A 99 -18.20 -3.92 17.35
N ALA A 100 -17.55 -3.66 16.21
CA ALA A 100 -16.20 -4.13 15.92
C ALA A 100 -15.18 -3.59 16.94
N ALA A 101 -15.27 -2.31 17.30
CA ALA A 101 -14.34 -1.64 18.23
C ALA A 101 -14.36 -2.22 19.65
N GLN A 102 -15.48 -2.82 20.05
CA GLN A 102 -15.67 -3.40 21.38
C GLN A 102 -15.08 -4.81 21.52
N ARG A 103 -14.66 -5.45 20.42
CA ARG A 103 -14.09 -6.81 20.50
C ARG A 103 -12.67 -6.75 21.09
N PRO A 104 -12.35 -7.49 22.18
CA PRO A 104 -11.03 -7.44 22.82
C PRO A 104 -9.87 -7.87 21.90
N SER A 105 -10.14 -8.75 20.94
CA SER A 105 -9.16 -9.25 19.98
C SER A 105 -9.00 -8.35 18.74
N MET A 106 -9.69 -7.22 18.68
CA MET A 106 -9.66 -6.32 17.53
C MET A 106 -8.28 -5.69 17.37
N ARG A 107 -7.85 -5.53 16.11
CA ARG A 107 -6.59 -4.88 15.75
C ARG A 107 -6.85 -3.57 15.04
N PHE A 108 -6.08 -2.56 15.40
CA PHE A 108 -6.26 -1.19 14.93
C PHE A 108 -5.12 -0.74 14.04
N VAL A 109 -5.41 0.21 13.15
CA VAL A 109 -4.43 0.92 12.34
C VAL A 109 -3.92 2.11 13.13
N ALA A 110 -2.59 2.26 13.22
CA ALA A 110 -1.99 3.42 13.85
C ALA A 110 -2.40 4.71 13.11
N VAL A 111 -2.83 5.71 13.89
CA VAL A 111 -3.10 7.06 13.37
C VAL A 111 -1.76 7.70 13.01
N LYS A 112 -1.64 8.15 11.76
CA LYS A 112 -0.43 8.79 11.27
C LYS A 112 -0.41 10.27 11.62
N SER A 113 0.77 10.78 11.98
CA SER A 113 1.01 12.22 12.10
C SER A 113 0.89 12.92 10.74
N GLU A 114 0.86 14.25 10.74
CA GLU A 114 0.82 15.04 9.51
C GLU A 114 2.11 14.88 8.72
N GLU A 115 3.23 14.85 9.41
CA GLU A 115 4.58 14.66 8.87
C GLU A 115 4.70 13.28 8.22
N GLN A 116 4.19 12.22 8.88
CA GLN A 116 4.15 10.87 8.29
C GLN A 116 3.27 10.82 7.04
N GLN A 117 2.13 11.52 7.03
CA GLN A 117 1.29 11.61 5.84
C GLN A 117 1.97 12.39 4.71
N ALA A 118 2.62 13.50 5.03
CA ALA A 118 3.37 14.32 4.08
C ALA A 118 4.57 13.55 3.50
N ALA A 119 5.30 12.82 4.34
CA ALA A 119 6.38 11.93 3.91
C ALA A 119 5.88 10.87 2.92
N ALA A 120 4.66 10.35 3.11
CA ALA A 120 4.05 9.38 2.21
C ALA A 120 3.55 9.99 0.87
N LEU A 121 3.32 11.31 0.78
CA LEU A 121 2.74 11.95 -0.42
C LEU A 121 3.63 11.82 -1.64
N VAL A 122 4.95 11.98 -1.50
CA VAL A 122 5.90 11.89 -2.63
C VAL A 122 5.75 10.56 -3.37
N PHE A 123 5.56 9.46 -2.64
CA PHE A 123 5.36 8.12 -3.21
C PHE A 123 4.02 7.96 -3.88
N ARG A 124 2.95 8.53 -3.30
CA ARG A 124 1.60 8.47 -3.87
C ARG A 124 1.52 9.26 -5.16
N ILE A 125 2.12 10.45 -5.20
CA ILE A 125 2.20 11.29 -6.41
C ILE A 125 3.02 10.57 -7.47
N ARG A 126 4.16 9.96 -7.11
CA ARG A 126 4.94 9.15 -8.04
C ARG A 126 4.17 7.95 -8.58
N ASP A 127 3.49 7.20 -7.72
CA ASP A 127 2.68 6.04 -8.14
C ASP A 127 1.55 6.46 -9.08
N LEU A 128 0.92 7.61 -8.83
CA LEU A 128 -0.07 8.20 -9.74
C LEU A 128 0.56 8.57 -11.08
N ALA A 129 1.70 9.26 -11.09
CA ALA A 129 2.40 9.65 -12.31
C ALA A 129 2.82 8.43 -13.15
N VAL A 130 3.31 7.35 -12.52
CA VAL A 130 3.67 6.10 -13.21
C VAL A 130 2.44 5.42 -13.83
N LYS A 131 1.29 5.43 -13.13
CA LYS A 131 0.03 4.91 -13.68
C LYS A 131 -0.42 5.72 -14.88
N GLN A 132 -0.42 7.05 -14.78
CA GLN A 132 -0.76 7.94 -15.89
C GLN A 132 0.16 7.74 -17.08
N ARG A 133 1.48 7.65 -16.87
CA ARG A 133 2.44 7.33 -17.92
C ARG A 133 2.10 6.02 -18.62
N THR A 134 1.80 4.97 -17.85
CA THR A 134 1.42 3.65 -18.41
C THR A 134 0.10 3.73 -19.18
N GLN A 135 -0.89 4.48 -18.67
CA GLN A 135 -2.18 4.69 -19.32
C GLN A 135 -2.01 5.38 -20.67
N ILE A 136 -1.27 6.49 -20.71
CA ILE A 136 -0.98 7.25 -21.94
C ILE A 136 -0.23 6.34 -22.94
N ALA A 137 0.82 5.66 -22.50
CA ALA A 137 1.59 4.78 -23.37
C ALA A 137 0.76 3.61 -23.93
N ASN A 138 -0.18 3.07 -23.16
CA ASN A 138 -1.09 2.03 -23.67
C ASN A 138 -2.12 2.61 -24.64
N ALA A 139 -2.61 3.82 -24.40
CA ALA A 139 -3.52 4.50 -25.33
C ALA A 139 -2.83 4.79 -26.66
N ILE A 140 -1.59 5.31 -26.66
CA ILE A 140 -0.79 5.52 -27.87
C ILE A 140 -0.66 4.21 -28.67
N ARG A 141 -0.26 3.11 -28.00
CA ARG A 141 -0.14 1.79 -28.65
C ARG A 141 -1.48 1.29 -29.20
N GLY A 142 -2.58 1.51 -28.48
CA GLY A 142 -3.91 1.12 -28.93
C GLY A 142 -4.34 1.88 -30.18
N HIS A 143 -4.16 3.20 -30.20
CA HIS A 143 -4.49 4.02 -31.36
C HIS A 143 -3.59 3.73 -32.56
N LEU A 144 -2.28 3.51 -32.36
CA LEU A 144 -1.37 3.12 -33.44
C LEU A 144 -1.77 1.80 -34.10
N ALA A 145 -2.34 0.86 -33.33
CA ALA A 145 -2.78 -0.43 -33.87
C ALA A 145 -3.93 -0.29 -34.88
N GLU A 146 -4.80 0.72 -34.76
CA GLU A 146 -5.85 1.04 -35.74
C GLU A 146 -5.26 1.48 -37.10
N TYR A 147 -4.02 2.00 -37.08
CA TYR A 147 -3.27 2.39 -38.28
C TYR A 147 -2.28 1.30 -38.72
N GLY A 148 -2.42 0.06 -38.24
CA GLY A 148 -1.57 -1.08 -38.61
C GLY A 148 -0.23 -1.14 -37.87
N TRP A 149 0.06 -0.21 -36.97
CA TRP A 149 1.33 -0.12 -36.26
C TRP A 149 1.26 -0.79 -34.89
N VAL A 150 1.89 -1.97 -34.77
CA VAL A 150 1.98 -2.70 -33.50
C VAL A 150 3.32 -2.41 -32.81
N ALA A 151 3.31 -1.41 -31.93
CA ALA A 151 4.52 -1.04 -31.20
C ALA A 151 4.87 -2.01 -30.05
N PRO A 152 6.17 -2.26 -29.79
CA PRO A 152 6.60 -3.18 -28.75
C PRO A 152 6.19 -2.72 -27.34
N LYS A 153 5.92 -3.71 -26.48
CA LYS A 153 5.55 -3.48 -25.07
C LYS A 153 6.81 -3.24 -24.24
N GLY A 154 6.76 -2.26 -23.33
CA GLY A 154 7.80 -2.03 -22.34
C GLY A 154 8.21 -0.56 -22.23
N ALA A 155 8.75 -0.18 -21.06
CA ALA A 155 9.19 1.19 -20.80
C ALA A 155 10.39 1.60 -21.68
N ALA A 156 11.25 0.63 -22.03
CA ALA A 156 12.42 0.87 -22.88
C ALA A 156 12.07 1.33 -24.31
N HIS A 157 10.85 1.05 -24.77
CA HIS A 157 10.38 1.42 -26.10
C HIS A 157 9.55 2.71 -26.10
N LEU A 158 9.43 3.40 -24.96
CA LEU A 158 8.66 4.65 -24.89
C LEU A 158 9.36 5.82 -25.57
N ALA A 159 10.69 5.92 -25.46
CA ALA A 159 11.47 6.91 -26.20
C ALA A 159 11.35 6.68 -27.71
N MET A 160 11.50 5.42 -28.13
CA MET A 160 11.29 5.00 -29.51
C MET A 160 9.89 5.35 -30.05
N LEU A 161 8.83 5.30 -29.23
CA LEU A 161 7.49 5.70 -29.65
C LEU A 161 7.40 7.19 -29.98
N ALA A 162 8.11 8.04 -29.23
CA ALA A 162 8.18 9.46 -29.53
C ALA A 162 8.97 9.70 -30.83
N ASP A 163 10.15 9.08 -30.94
CA ASP A 163 11.04 9.23 -32.11
C ASP A 163 10.38 8.71 -33.40
N LEU A 164 9.58 7.63 -33.34
CA LEU A 164 8.88 7.10 -34.51
C LEU A 164 7.73 7.98 -35.01
N LEU A 165 7.15 8.79 -34.12
CA LEU A 165 6.07 9.72 -34.43
C LEU A 165 6.61 11.07 -34.94
N GLU A 166 7.73 11.53 -34.39
CA GLU A 166 8.43 12.75 -34.82
C GLU A 166 9.42 12.44 -35.96
N GLY A 167 8.92 12.44 -37.20
CA GLY A 167 9.77 12.35 -38.40
C GLY A 167 10.24 10.94 -38.77
N GLY A 168 9.55 9.89 -38.28
CA GLY A 168 9.77 8.50 -38.68
C GLY A 168 8.71 7.94 -39.62
N GLU A 169 8.93 6.71 -40.12
CA GLU A 169 8.03 5.98 -41.05
C GLU A 169 6.57 5.90 -40.56
N ILE A 170 6.35 5.91 -39.24
CA ILE A 170 5.00 5.93 -38.67
C ILE A 170 4.37 7.29 -38.84
N GLY A 171 5.08 8.37 -38.48
CA GLY A 171 4.60 9.74 -38.63
C GLY A 171 4.10 10.02 -40.05
N ASP A 172 4.84 9.56 -41.06
CA ASP A 172 4.51 9.81 -42.47
C ASP A 172 3.34 8.99 -43.02
N THR A 173 3.04 7.83 -42.42
CA THR A 173 1.91 6.98 -42.80
C THR A 173 0.61 7.33 -42.07
N LEU A 174 0.69 8.15 -41.01
CA LEU A 174 -0.49 8.59 -40.27
C LEU A 174 -1.26 9.70 -41.02
N PRO A 175 -2.60 9.66 -40.99
CA PRO A 175 -3.44 10.74 -41.51
C PRO A 175 -3.08 12.09 -40.86
N GLU A 176 -3.09 13.17 -41.63
CA GLU A 176 -2.69 14.51 -41.17
C GLU A 176 -3.44 14.95 -39.90
N ALA A 177 -4.74 14.63 -39.79
CA ALA A 177 -5.55 14.94 -38.63
C ALA A 177 -5.15 14.17 -37.34
N ALA A 178 -4.53 12.99 -37.48
CA ALA A 178 -4.12 12.15 -36.35
C ALA A 178 -2.77 12.59 -35.77
N ARG A 179 -1.85 13.10 -36.61
CA ARG A 179 -0.51 13.53 -36.21
C ARG A 179 -0.49 14.48 -35.00
N PRO A 180 -1.25 15.60 -34.96
CA PRO A 180 -1.24 16.50 -33.80
C PRO A 180 -1.83 15.85 -32.54
N MET A 181 -2.74 14.88 -32.67
CA MET A 181 -3.30 14.17 -31.51
C MET A 181 -2.26 13.25 -30.88
N PHE A 182 -1.49 12.54 -31.70
CA PHE A 182 -0.36 11.73 -31.21
C PHE A 182 0.74 12.58 -30.60
N ALA A 183 1.08 13.73 -31.20
CA ALA A 183 2.02 14.69 -30.63
C ALA A 183 1.60 15.15 -29.23
N MET A 184 0.32 15.51 -29.04
CA MET A 184 -0.22 15.88 -27.72
C MET A 184 -0.07 14.75 -26.69
N MET A 185 -0.31 13.49 -27.09
CA MET A 185 -0.13 12.34 -26.19
C MET A 185 1.33 12.10 -25.82
N ILE A 186 2.25 12.33 -26.76
CA ILE A 186 3.70 12.24 -26.52
C ILE A 186 4.15 13.35 -25.56
N ASP A 187 3.68 14.59 -25.73
CA ASP A 187 3.94 15.68 -24.78
C ASP A 187 3.49 15.31 -23.37
N MET A 188 2.27 14.79 -23.24
CA MET A 188 1.76 14.31 -21.96
C MET A 188 2.66 13.22 -21.36
N LEU A 189 3.16 12.29 -22.18
CA LEU A 189 4.06 11.22 -21.75
C LEU A 189 5.39 11.80 -21.25
N THR A 190 6.02 12.67 -22.04
CA THR A 190 7.31 13.32 -21.76
C THR A 190 7.26 14.13 -20.46
N VAL A 191 6.18 14.89 -20.23
CA VAL A 191 6.02 15.63 -18.97
C VAL A 191 5.89 14.67 -17.79
N ARG A 192 5.19 13.53 -17.93
CA ARG A 192 5.09 12.54 -16.85
C ARG A 192 6.42 11.87 -16.57
N ASP A 193 7.21 11.53 -17.59
CA ASP A 193 8.55 10.97 -17.41
C ASP A 193 9.49 11.92 -16.66
N ARG A 194 9.52 13.20 -17.06
CA ARG A 194 10.30 14.22 -16.34
C ARG A 194 9.88 14.31 -14.87
N ARG A 195 8.58 14.40 -14.58
CA ARG A 195 8.07 14.48 -13.19
C ARG A 195 8.37 13.23 -12.38
N ILE A 196 8.33 12.04 -12.98
CA ILE A 196 8.75 10.80 -12.32
C ILE A 196 10.23 10.87 -11.94
N GLY A 197 11.08 11.33 -12.86
CA GLY A 197 12.52 11.50 -12.61
C GLY A 197 12.84 12.49 -11.48
N GLU A 198 12.10 13.60 -11.40
CA GLU A 198 12.20 14.56 -10.29
C GLU A 198 11.83 13.92 -8.95
N LEU A 199 10.72 13.18 -8.92
CA LEU A 199 10.27 12.47 -7.71
C LEU A 199 11.23 11.34 -7.31
N ASP A 200 11.83 10.65 -8.28
CA ASP A 200 12.86 9.63 -8.04
C ASP A 200 14.10 10.24 -7.37
N LYS A 201 14.57 11.40 -7.84
CA LYS A 201 15.68 12.13 -7.22
C LYS A 201 15.36 12.56 -5.79
N GLU A 202 14.16 13.08 -5.55
CA GLU A 202 13.71 13.50 -4.22
C GLU A 202 13.61 12.31 -3.25
N ILE A 203 13.06 11.18 -3.71
CA ILE A 203 13.02 9.94 -2.92
C ILE A 203 14.43 9.45 -2.60
N ALA A 204 15.33 9.45 -3.58
CA ALA A 204 16.72 9.04 -3.38
C ALA A 204 17.44 9.95 -2.38
N ARG A 205 17.16 11.26 -2.39
CA ARG A 205 17.69 12.21 -1.41
C ARG A 205 17.20 11.85 0.00
N ARG A 206 15.89 11.71 0.19
CA ARG A 206 15.29 11.31 1.48
C ARG A 206 15.85 9.99 1.99
N ALA A 207 16.02 9.00 1.11
CA ALA A 207 16.57 7.70 1.48
C ALA A 207 18.01 7.76 2.00
N ARG A 208 18.82 8.72 1.54
CA ARG A 208 20.21 8.92 2.00
C ARG A 208 20.29 9.65 3.34
N GLU A 209 19.30 10.49 3.64
CA GLU A 209 19.23 11.28 4.87
C GLU A 209 18.59 10.48 6.03
N ASP A 210 17.77 9.48 5.71
CA ASP A 210 17.08 8.62 6.67
C ASP A 210 17.92 7.38 7.02
N GLU A 211 18.29 7.23 8.30
CA GLU A 211 19.11 6.11 8.78
C GLU A 211 18.42 4.76 8.59
N VAL A 212 17.11 4.68 8.84
CA VAL A 212 16.32 3.46 8.64
C VAL A 212 16.32 3.09 7.16
N ALA A 213 16.12 4.05 6.27
CA ALA A 213 16.12 3.80 4.84
C ALA A 213 17.50 3.30 4.35
N ARG A 214 18.60 3.93 4.80
CA ARG A 214 19.97 3.47 4.47
C ARG A 214 20.20 2.02 4.90
N ARG A 215 19.85 1.69 6.14
CA ARG A 215 19.94 0.33 6.68
C ARG A 215 19.14 -0.66 5.83
N LEU A 216 17.89 -0.34 5.50
CA LEU A 216 17.05 -1.23 4.70
C LEU A 216 17.55 -1.41 3.27
N MET A 217 18.22 -0.40 2.69
CA MET A 217 18.81 -0.48 1.35
C MET A 217 20.01 -1.44 1.26
N THR A 218 20.56 -1.90 2.39
CA THR A 218 21.59 -2.96 2.41
C THR A 218 21.01 -4.34 2.05
N ILE A 219 19.67 -4.51 2.09
CA ILE A 219 19.00 -5.75 1.72
C ILE A 219 18.92 -5.86 0.19
N PRO A 220 19.43 -6.93 -0.44
CA PRO A 220 19.28 -7.15 -1.87
C PRO A 220 17.82 -7.10 -2.31
N GLY A 221 17.53 -6.25 -3.30
CA GLY A 221 16.18 -6.03 -3.81
C GLY A 221 15.42 -4.89 -3.12
N ILE A 222 15.96 -4.25 -2.09
CA ILE A 222 15.38 -3.05 -1.49
C ILE A 222 16.16 -1.82 -1.96
N GLY A 223 15.53 -1.01 -2.82
CA GLY A 223 16.06 0.28 -3.24
C GLY A 223 15.44 1.46 -2.47
N PRO A 224 15.82 2.71 -2.83
CA PRO A 224 15.35 3.93 -2.15
C PRO A 224 13.84 4.02 -2.00
N ILE A 225 13.09 3.71 -3.05
CA ILE A 225 11.62 3.76 -3.03
C ILE A 225 11.05 2.82 -1.97
N THR A 226 11.48 1.55 -1.96
CA THR A 226 10.98 0.56 -1.01
C THR A 226 11.38 0.93 0.42
N ALA A 227 12.64 1.31 0.62
CA ALA A 227 13.19 1.66 1.93
C ALA A 227 12.47 2.86 2.55
N THR A 228 12.35 3.97 1.82
CA THR A 228 11.71 5.18 2.36
C THR A 228 10.20 5.01 2.54
N VAL A 229 9.51 4.21 1.70
CA VAL A 229 8.09 3.90 1.98
C VAL A 229 7.96 3.09 3.27
N ILE A 230 8.83 2.10 3.51
CA ILE A 230 8.82 1.34 4.77
C ILE A 230 9.03 2.29 5.94
N ALA A 231 10.06 3.14 5.91
CA ALA A 231 10.34 4.12 6.95
C ALA A 231 9.16 5.08 7.20
N ALA A 232 8.45 5.49 6.14
CA ALA A 232 7.37 6.47 6.25
C ALA A 232 6.02 5.89 6.74
N ILE A 233 5.69 4.63 6.41
CA ILE A 233 4.32 4.09 6.63
C ILE A 233 4.24 2.81 7.44
N ALA A 234 5.34 2.10 7.66
CA ALA A 234 5.32 0.92 8.51
C ALA A 234 5.10 1.35 9.97
N PRO A 235 4.29 0.61 10.75
CA PRO A 235 4.25 0.79 12.20
C PRO A 235 5.62 0.53 12.83
N PRO A 236 5.88 1.05 14.05
CA PRO A 236 7.05 0.67 14.83
C PRO A 236 7.21 -0.85 14.91
N ALA A 237 8.43 -1.35 14.85
CA ALA A 237 8.70 -2.78 14.70
C ALA A 237 8.20 -3.60 15.90
N GLU A 238 8.14 -2.97 17.07
CA GLU A 238 7.65 -3.49 18.35
C GLU A 238 6.15 -3.80 18.32
N THR A 239 5.41 -3.24 17.34
CA THR A 239 4.01 -3.60 17.07
C THR A 239 3.85 -5.08 16.68
N PHE A 240 4.95 -5.73 16.26
CA PHE A 240 4.94 -7.12 15.81
C PHE A 240 5.83 -7.97 16.71
N ALA A 241 5.30 -9.09 17.20
CA ALA A 241 6.07 -9.99 18.07
C ALA A 241 7.21 -10.71 17.31
N LYS A 242 7.05 -10.90 15.99
CA LYS A 242 8.05 -11.53 15.13
C LYS A 242 7.90 -11.08 13.68
N GLY A 243 8.96 -11.21 12.89
CA GLY A 243 8.94 -10.86 11.47
C GLY A 243 7.90 -11.62 10.62
N ARG A 244 7.41 -12.79 11.07
CA ARG A 244 6.28 -13.48 10.42
C ARG A 244 4.99 -12.68 10.53
N ASP A 245 4.79 -11.95 11.63
CA ASP A 245 3.62 -11.12 11.85
C ASP A 245 3.68 -9.86 10.97
N PHE A 246 4.87 -9.28 10.78
CA PHE A 246 5.10 -8.21 9.82
C PHE A 246 4.81 -8.66 8.38
N ALA A 247 5.30 -9.84 7.98
CA ALA A 247 4.99 -10.40 6.67
C ALA A 247 3.48 -10.70 6.49
N ALA A 248 2.79 -11.11 7.55
CA ALA A 248 1.35 -11.30 7.55
C ALA A 248 0.59 -9.97 7.41
N TRP A 249 1.03 -8.91 8.09
CA TRP A 249 0.48 -7.56 7.98
C TRP A 249 0.65 -6.96 6.59
N LEU A 250 1.72 -7.29 5.89
CA LEU A 250 1.92 -6.95 4.47
C LEU A 250 1.04 -7.81 3.53
N GLY A 251 0.44 -8.89 4.01
CA GLY A 251 -0.33 -9.83 3.21
C GLY A 251 0.53 -10.73 2.31
N LEU A 252 1.78 -11.01 2.72
CA LEU A 252 2.74 -11.88 2.04
C LEU A 252 2.68 -13.34 2.53
N VAL A 253 1.62 -13.72 3.25
CA VAL A 253 1.38 -15.08 3.76
C VAL A 253 0.28 -15.77 2.95
N PRO A 254 0.29 -17.11 2.82
CA PRO A 254 -0.76 -17.84 2.13
C PRO A 254 -2.11 -17.70 2.85
N LYS A 255 -3.21 -17.74 2.08
CA LYS A 255 -4.55 -17.98 2.64
C LYS A 255 -4.61 -19.39 3.19
N GLN A 256 -5.21 -19.54 4.37
CA GLN A 256 -5.44 -20.84 4.97
C GLN A 256 -6.94 -21.18 4.89
N ALA A 257 -7.25 -22.34 4.32
CA ALA A 257 -8.60 -22.88 4.20
C ALA A 257 -8.61 -24.31 4.76
N SER A 258 -8.38 -24.44 6.06
CA SER A 258 -8.29 -25.74 6.73
C SER A 258 -9.65 -26.16 7.29
N THR A 259 -10.02 -27.43 7.12
CA THR A 259 -11.23 -28.03 7.71
C THR A 259 -10.91 -29.43 8.23
N GLY A 260 -11.53 -29.84 9.35
CA GLY A 260 -11.41 -31.20 9.89
C GLY A 260 -9.97 -31.71 10.06
N GLY A 261 -9.04 -30.87 10.53
CA GLY A 261 -7.62 -31.22 10.71
C GLY A 261 -6.76 -31.20 9.44
N LYS A 262 -7.34 -31.05 8.24
CA LYS A 262 -6.58 -30.97 6.98
C LYS A 262 -6.16 -29.52 6.70
N GLN A 263 -4.86 -29.26 6.72
CA GLN A 263 -4.33 -27.94 6.36
C GLN A 263 -4.28 -27.77 4.85
N LYS A 264 -4.92 -26.72 4.33
CA LYS A 264 -4.82 -26.31 2.92
C LYS A 264 -4.36 -24.86 2.84
N LEU A 265 -3.15 -24.67 2.32
CA LEU A 265 -2.59 -23.35 2.03
C LEU A 265 -2.81 -23.01 0.55
N GLY A 266 -3.38 -21.85 0.28
CA GLY A 266 -3.70 -21.38 -1.06
C GLY A 266 -2.84 -20.21 -1.51
N ALA A 267 -3.39 -19.40 -2.41
CA ALA A 267 -2.75 -18.19 -2.89
C ALA A 267 -2.41 -17.21 -1.75
N MET A 268 -1.49 -16.28 -2.01
CA MET A 268 -1.15 -15.19 -1.09
C MET A 268 -2.41 -14.42 -0.65
N SER A 269 -2.49 -14.08 0.65
CA SER A 269 -3.67 -13.48 1.28
C SER A 269 -4.08 -12.18 0.61
N ARG A 270 -3.10 -11.34 0.25
CA ARG A 270 -3.28 -9.97 -0.24
C ARG A 270 -4.02 -9.06 0.77
N MET A 271 -4.22 -9.54 2.00
CA MET A 271 -4.82 -8.81 3.11
C MET A 271 -3.71 -8.03 3.81
N GLY A 272 -3.69 -6.70 3.69
CA GLY A 272 -2.62 -5.88 4.24
C GLY A 272 -2.21 -4.72 3.34
N GLU A 273 -1.10 -4.06 3.69
CA GLU A 273 -0.61 -2.88 2.96
C GLU A 273 -0.19 -3.27 1.52
N ARG A 274 -0.95 -2.79 0.54
CA ARG A 274 -0.82 -3.18 -0.88
C ARG A 274 0.44 -2.63 -1.53
N THR A 275 0.86 -1.43 -1.15
CA THR A 275 1.97 -0.69 -1.75
C THR A 275 3.30 -1.38 -1.45
N LEU A 276 3.62 -1.60 -0.18
CA LEU A 276 4.77 -2.31 0.35
C LEU A 276 4.81 -3.75 -0.14
N ARG A 277 3.68 -4.45 -0.14
CA ARG A 277 3.61 -5.81 -0.71
C ARG A 277 4.06 -5.82 -2.17
N ARG A 278 3.54 -4.89 -2.99
CA ARG A 278 3.93 -4.76 -4.40
C ARG A 278 5.41 -4.41 -4.53
N LEU A 279 5.92 -3.45 -3.75
CA LEU A 279 7.31 -3.01 -3.81
C LEU A 279 8.29 -4.13 -3.43
N LEU A 280 7.98 -4.92 -2.40
CA LEU A 280 8.79 -6.09 -2.01
C LEU A 280 8.75 -7.19 -3.07
N ILE A 281 7.60 -7.41 -3.72
CA ILE A 281 7.51 -8.36 -4.84
C ILE A 281 8.35 -7.90 -6.03
N ILE A 282 8.32 -6.60 -6.37
CA ILE A 282 9.14 -6.04 -7.45
C ILE A 282 10.63 -6.17 -7.12
N GLY A 283 11.02 -5.81 -5.89
CA GLY A 283 12.39 -5.94 -5.39
C GLY A 283 12.90 -7.37 -5.43
N SER A 284 12.10 -8.29 -4.92
CA SER A 284 12.34 -9.74 -4.99
C SER A 284 12.46 -10.23 -6.43
N SER A 285 11.58 -9.77 -7.33
CA SER A 285 11.61 -10.15 -8.75
C SER A 285 12.91 -9.73 -9.42
N ALA A 286 13.44 -8.55 -9.09
CA ALA A 286 14.73 -8.09 -9.59
C ALA A 286 15.88 -8.99 -9.11
N VAL A 287 15.88 -9.40 -7.83
CA VAL A 287 16.87 -10.34 -7.29
C VAL A 287 16.79 -11.70 -7.98
N VAL A 288 15.59 -12.26 -8.11
CA VAL A 288 15.36 -13.54 -8.81
C VAL A 288 15.78 -13.44 -10.28
N LEU A 289 15.50 -12.33 -10.95
CA LEU A 289 15.89 -12.11 -12.33
C LEU A 289 17.42 -12.13 -12.48
N GLN A 290 18.14 -11.41 -11.62
CA GLN A 290 19.61 -11.40 -11.65
C GLN A 290 20.18 -12.78 -11.35
N ALA A 291 19.65 -13.46 -10.34
CA ALA A 291 20.08 -14.82 -9.98
C ALA A 291 19.88 -15.82 -11.12
N SER A 292 18.77 -15.74 -11.88
CA SER A 292 18.59 -16.65 -13.02
C SER A 292 19.49 -16.30 -14.22
N LYS A 293 19.94 -15.04 -14.34
CA LYS A 293 20.80 -14.61 -15.45
C LYS A 293 22.28 -14.87 -15.19
N ARG A 294 22.73 -14.65 -13.95
CA ARG A 294 24.14 -14.67 -13.56
C ARG A 294 24.52 -15.86 -12.68
N GLY A 295 23.54 -16.69 -12.30
CA GLY A 295 23.68 -17.69 -11.24
C GLY A 295 23.32 -17.09 -9.87
N ALA A 296 22.64 -17.90 -9.06
CA ALA A 296 22.51 -17.61 -7.63
C ALA A 296 23.81 -17.99 -6.92
N PRO A 297 24.14 -17.39 -5.76
CA PRO A 297 25.30 -17.82 -4.98
C PRO A 297 25.21 -19.32 -4.65
N ALA A 298 26.31 -20.05 -4.83
CA ALA A 298 26.37 -21.48 -4.59
C ALA A 298 26.01 -21.84 -3.15
N GLY A 299 25.20 -22.88 -2.96
CA GLY A 299 24.68 -23.32 -1.66
C GLY A 299 23.63 -22.37 -1.07
N SER A 300 23.21 -21.34 -1.78
CA SER A 300 22.20 -20.41 -1.26
C SER A 300 20.79 -21.01 -1.33
N TRP A 301 19.93 -20.57 -0.41
CA TRP A 301 18.50 -20.88 -0.47
C TRP A 301 17.88 -20.52 -1.82
N LEU A 302 18.35 -19.45 -2.48
CA LEU A 302 17.80 -19.00 -3.75
C LEU A 302 18.16 -19.95 -4.89
N GLU A 303 19.39 -20.47 -4.92
CA GLU A 303 19.83 -21.49 -5.88
C GLU A 303 18.97 -22.75 -5.76
N GLY A 304 18.89 -23.32 -4.55
CA GLY A 304 18.12 -24.54 -4.30
C GLY A 304 16.63 -24.39 -4.65
N MET A 305 16.06 -23.22 -4.39
CA MET A 305 14.66 -22.93 -4.77
C MET A 305 14.49 -22.80 -6.29
N LEU A 306 15.42 -22.15 -6.99
CA LEU A 306 15.38 -21.98 -8.46
C LEU A 306 15.48 -23.30 -9.20
N ALA A 307 16.16 -24.30 -8.63
CA ALA A 307 16.19 -25.65 -9.18
C ALA A 307 14.86 -26.41 -9.05
N GLN A 308 13.99 -26.03 -8.11
CA GLN A 308 12.82 -26.84 -7.73
C GLN A 308 11.46 -26.22 -8.05
N LYS A 309 11.37 -24.88 -8.16
CA LYS A 309 10.09 -24.17 -8.23
C LYS A 309 10.05 -23.13 -9.36
N PRO A 310 8.86 -22.83 -9.90
CA PRO A 310 8.69 -21.73 -10.84
C PRO A 310 9.12 -20.38 -10.25
N ARG A 311 9.72 -19.52 -11.08
CA ARG A 311 10.29 -18.21 -10.70
C ARG A 311 9.30 -17.31 -9.95
N ILE A 312 8.02 -17.34 -10.32
CA ILE A 312 6.99 -16.53 -9.67
C ILE A 312 6.73 -16.95 -8.22
N LEU A 313 6.77 -18.25 -7.92
CA LEU A 313 6.60 -18.75 -6.55
C LEU A 313 7.80 -18.36 -5.69
N ILE A 314 9.00 -18.45 -6.25
CA ILE A 314 10.24 -18.05 -5.59
C ILE A 314 10.25 -16.56 -5.32
N THR A 315 9.77 -15.75 -6.27
CA THR A 315 9.63 -14.29 -6.11
C THR A 315 8.74 -13.96 -4.90
N VAL A 316 7.60 -14.63 -4.75
CA VAL A 316 6.71 -14.40 -3.60
C VAL A 316 7.35 -14.89 -2.30
N ALA A 317 8.00 -16.06 -2.31
CA ALA A 317 8.69 -16.60 -1.15
C ALA A 317 9.86 -15.71 -0.68
N LEU A 318 10.65 -15.19 -1.63
CA LEU A 318 11.73 -14.26 -1.34
C LEU A 318 11.19 -12.91 -0.84
N ALA A 319 10.07 -12.40 -1.37
CA ALA A 319 9.44 -11.20 -0.83
C ALA A 319 8.99 -11.40 0.63
N ASN A 320 8.45 -12.57 0.99
CA ASN A 320 8.15 -12.92 2.39
C ASN A 320 9.42 -12.97 3.25
N LYS A 321 10.50 -13.57 2.75
CA LYS A 321 11.80 -13.60 3.43
C LYS A 321 12.35 -12.20 3.64
N MET A 322 12.32 -11.34 2.62
CA MET A 322 12.72 -9.93 2.68
C MET A 322 11.91 -9.17 3.73
N ALA A 323 10.59 -9.36 3.80
CA ALA A 323 9.76 -8.73 4.84
C ALA A 323 10.21 -9.12 6.25
N ARG A 324 10.53 -10.40 6.47
CA ARG A 324 11.04 -10.88 7.77
C ARG A 324 12.42 -10.29 8.09
N THR A 325 13.27 -10.14 7.08
CA THR A 325 14.59 -9.48 7.21
C THR A 325 14.42 -8.00 7.54
N VAL A 326 13.53 -7.28 6.85
CA VAL A 326 13.20 -5.87 7.15
C VAL A 326 12.84 -5.72 8.62
N TRP A 327 11.90 -6.51 9.12
CA TRP A 327 11.52 -6.45 10.54
C TRP A 327 12.72 -6.71 11.47
N ALA A 328 13.55 -7.70 11.16
CA ALA A 328 14.72 -8.01 11.98
C ALA A 328 15.74 -6.85 12.02
N LEU A 329 15.98 -6.17 10.89
CA LEU A 329 16.88 -5.01 10.86
C LEU A 329 16.28 -3.80 11.57
N LEU A 330 14.96 -3.62 11.52
CA LEU A 330 14.29 -2.55 12.27
C LEU A 330 14.41 -2.76 13.79
N VAL A 331 14.24 -3.99 14.27
CA VAL A 331 14.36 -4.31 15.71
C VAL A 331 15.81 -4.24 16.19
N LYS A 332 16.75 -4.82 15.42
CA LYS A 332 18.16 -4.92 15.83
C LYS A 332 18.96 -3.66 15.57
N GLN A 333 18.48 -2.78 14.69
CA GLN A 333 19.20 -1.60 14.22
C GLN A 333 20.54 -1.93 13.56
N GLU A 334 20.66 -3.12 12.97
CA GLU A 334 21.85 -3.61 12.28
C GLU A 334 21.68 -3.61 10.75
N ASP A 335 22.79 -3.55 10.02
CA ASP A 335 22.81 -3.72 8.57
C ASP A 335 22.63 -5.18 8.14
N TYR A 336 22.14 -5.37 6.92
CA TYR A 336 22.00 -6.70 6.34
C TYR A 336 23.36 -7.39 6.21
N ARG A 337 23.45 -8.60 6.76
CA ARG A 337 24.57 -9.51 6.53
C ARG A 337 24.05 -10.71 5.74
N ALA A 338 24.72 -11.03 4.64
CA ALA A 338 24.39 -12.23 3.87
C ALA A 338 24.49 -13.47 4.79
N PRO A 339 23.51 -14.38 4.76
CA PRO A 339 23.62 -15.64 5.50
C PRO A 339 24.87 -16.37 5.03
N VAL A 340 25.73 -16.78 5.96
CA VAL A 340 26.84 -17.68 5.64
C VAL A 340 26.22 -18.94 5.06
N ALA A 341 26.61 -19.32 3.84
CA ALA A 341 26.20 -20.58 3.26
C ALA A 341 26.69 -21.68 4.22
N VAL A 342 25.77 -22.45 4.80
CA VAL A 342 26.16 -23.65 5.53
C VAL A 342 26.71 -24.58 4.47
N ALA A 343 28.03 -24.77 4.43
CA ALA A 343 28.64 -25.80 3.62
C ALA A 343 27.96 -27.13 4.00
N ALA A 344 27.44 -27.83 2.99
CA ALA A 344 26.75 -29.10 3.16
C ALA A 344 27.69 -30.17 3.72
#